data_AF-A0A067MJW6-F1
#
_entry.id   AF-A0A067MJW6-F1
#
_cell.length_a   1.000
_cell.length_b   1.000
_cell.length_c   1.000
_cell.angle_alpha   90.00
_cell.angle_beta   90.00
_cell.angle_gamma   90.00
#
_symmetry.space_group_name_H-M   'P 1'
#
loop_
_entity.id
_entity.type
_entity.pdbx_description
1 polymer ?
#
loop_
_entity_poly.entity_id
_entity_poly.type
_entity_poly.pdbx_seq_one_letter_code
_entity_poly.pdbx_strand_id
1 'polypeptide(L)'
;ILKPPRDSGSGHKDPGLDLLLRSRLEKMRMFLWFFINHKDGLGWTTASKKATEAFERGEWMANRIRKWSRNFIADRTCLLTNRYGMFNISRIADGDFQQELLLHLQGVGMYVRAQGIVEYIKNKEVQARIGLARPISLAMAQQWIKVLGCRRTRTP
;
A
#
# COMPACT_ATOMS: atom_id res chain seq x y z
N ILE A 1 9.75 13.26 5.89
CA ILE A 1 8.56 12.42 5.53
C ILE A 1 7.27 13.04 6.04
N LEU A 2 7.01 13.08 7.35
CA LEU A 2 5.72 13.59 7.89
C LEU A 2 5.52 15.10 7.81
N LYS A 3 6.62 15.87 7.79
CA LYS A 3 6.60 17.34 7.82
C LYS A 3 7.69 17.88 6.88
N PRO A 4 7.48 17.83 5.56
CA PRO A 4 8.41 18.41 4.60
C PRO A 4 8.45 19.94 4.76
N PRO A 5 9.64 20.57 4.69
CA PRO A 5 9.77 22.02 4.82
C PRO A 5 9.09 22.75 3.65
N ARG A 6 8.58 23.96 3.90
CA ARG A 6 8.14 24.88 2.83
C ARG A 6 9.32 25.59 2.19
N ASP A 7 9.17 25.99 0.94
CA ASP A 7 10.20 26.74 0.20
C ASP A 7 10.43 28.13 0.83
N SER A 8 9.42 28.67 1.51
CA SER A 8 9.48 29.91 2.30
C SER A 8 10.21 29.77 3.64
N GLY A 9 10.73 28.59 3.99
CA GLY A 9 11.44 28.32 5.25
C GLY A 9 10.56 28.21 6.50
N SER A 10 9.41 28.91 6.54
CA SER A 10 8.45 28.84 7.65
C SER A 10 7.36 27.80 7.40
N GLY A 11 7.17 26.90 8.37
CA GLY A 11 6.11 25.89 8.36
C GLY A 11 6.42 24.66 7.49
N HIS A 12 5.41 23.80 7.33
CA HIS A 12 5.55 22.53 6.61
C HIS A 12 4.51 22.42 5.48
N LYS A 13 4.89 21.76 4.39
CA LYS A 13 3.97 21.38 3.31
C LYS A 13 3.14 20.16 3.73
N ASP A 14 1.97 19.98 3.13
CA ASP A 14 1.27 18.70 3.21
C ASP A 14 2.12 17.66 2.47
N PRO A 15 2.52 16.54 3.12
CA PRO A 15 3.30 15.50 2.45
C PRO A 15 2.53 14.72 1.39
N GLY A 16 1.22 14.96 1.21
CA GLY A 16 0.42 14.25 0.19
C GLY A 16 0.26 12.75 0.49
N LEU A 17 0.44 12.36 1.76
CA LEU A 17 0.32 10.98 2.20
C LEU A 17 -1.15 10.64 2.45
N ASP A 18 -1.52 9.40 2.13
CA ASP A 18 -2.80 8.82 2.53
C ASP A 18 -3.04 9.04 4.04
N LEU A 19 -4.27 9.45 4.41
CA LEU A 19 -4.60 9.84 5.79
C LEU A 19 -4.32 8.73 6.79
N LEU A 20 -4.58 7.47 6.41
CA LEU A 20 -4.31 6.32 7.25
C LEU A 20 -2.81 6.07 7.38
N LEU A 21 -2.06 6.15 6.28
CA LEU A 21 -0.60 6.03 6.30
C LEU A 21 0.04 7.11 7.19
N ARG A 22 -0.39 8.37 7.03
CA ARG A 22 0.06 9.49 7.87
C ARG A 22 -0.22 9.24 9.34
N SER A 23 -1.45 8.84 9.67
CA SER A 23 -1.86 8.53 11.05
C SER A 23 -1.06 7.40 11.68
N ARG A 24 -0.64 6.40 10.89
CA ARG A 24 0.24 5.30 11.35
C ARG A 24 1.66 5.79 11.61
N LEU A 25 2.23 6.55 10.68
CA LEU A 25 3.56 7.12 10.78
C LEU A 25 3.69 8.05 12.00
N GLU A 26 2.67 8.87 12.28
CA GLU A 26 2.65 9.74 13.46
C GLU A 26 2.68 8.93 14.77
N LYS A 27 1.90 7.84 14.85
CA LYS A 27 1.91 6.92 16.00
C LYS A 27 3.26 6.23 16.18
N MET A 28 3.86 5.76 15.09
CA MET A 28 5.18 5.14 15.11
C MET A 28 6.27 6.12 15.54
N ARG A 29 6.23 7.36 15.03
CA ARG A 29 7.15 8.42 15.45
C ARG A 29 7.05 8.68 16.94
N MET A 30 5.84 8.77 17.48
CA MET A 30 5.62 8.99 18.92
C MET A 30 6.16 7.82 19.77
N PHE A 31 5.88 6.59 19.35
CA PHE A 31 6.42 5.39 19.98
C PHE A 31 7.95 5.37 20.00
N LEU A 32 8.59 5.61 18.85
CA LEU A 32 10.05 5.63 18.75
C LEU A 32 10.65 6.77 19.58
N TRP A 33 9.97 7.92 19.66
CA TRP A 33 10.40 9.01 20.53
C TRP A 33 10.39 8.60 22.00
N PHE A 34 9.32 7.95 22.49
CA PHE A 34 9.27 7.43 23.85
C PHE A 34 10.31 6.33 24.13
N PHE A 35 10.68 5.55 23.11
CA PHE A 35 11.73 4.54 23.22
C PHE A 35 13.13 5.17 23.36
N ILE A 36 13.42 6.21 22.56
CA ILE A 36 14.76 6.83 22.48
C ILE A 36 15.00 7.87 23.58
N ASN A 37 13.96 8.45 24.17
CA ASN A 37 14.08 9.60 25.08
C ASN A 37 15.12 9.36 26.20
N HIS A 38 16.19 10.16 26.19
CA HIS A 38 17.43 9.94 26.95
C HIS A 38 17.30 9.97 28.48
N LYS A 39 16.18 10.44 29.04
CA LYS A 39 15.97 10.51 30.49
C LYS A 39 15.33 9.24 31.09
N ASP A 40 14.37 8.65 30.38
CA ASP A 40 13.54 7.54 30.89
C ASP A 40 13.28 6.48 29.81
N GLY A 41 14.22 6.27 28.89
CA GLY A 41 14.08 5.42 27.71
C GLY A 41 13.31 4.13 28.02
N LEU A 42 12.08 4.06 27.52
CA LEU A 42 11.16 3.00 27.90
C LEU A 42 11.42 1.77 27.02
N GLY A 43 11.36 0.56 27.61
CA GLY A 43 11.33 -0.66 26.81
C GLY A 43 10.20 -0.65 25.78
N TRP A 44 10.36 -1.39 24.68
CA TRP A 44 9.41 -1.40 23.55
C TRP A 44 7.94 -1.58 23.97
N THR A 45 7.68 -2.43 24.97
CA THR A 45 6.34 -2.65 25.49
C THR A 45 5.78 -1.39 26.16
N THR A 46 6.48 -0.81 27.12
CA THR A 46 6.05 0.36 27.87
C THR A 46 5.96 1.61 26.98
N ALA A 47 6.94 1.82 26.10
CA ALA A 47 6.93 2.91 25.12
C ALA A 47 5.71 2.82 24.19
N SER A 48 5.35 1.60 23.76
CA SER A 48 4.20 1.39 22.86
C SER A 48 2.86 1.67 23.55
N LYS A 49 2.71 1.28 24.82
CA LYS A 49 1.51 1.54 25.62
C LYS A 49 1.32 3.03 25.87
N LYS A 50 2.39 3.72 26.29
CA LYS A 50 2.40 5.17 26.51
C LYS A 50 2.07 5.93 25.23
N ALA A 51 2.60 5.48 24.09
CA ALA A 51 2.23 6.04 22.80
C ALA A 51 0.73 5.84 22.50
N THR A 52 0.17 4.66 22.72
CA THR A 52 -1.26 4.42 22.46
C THR A 52 -2.19 5.18 23.38
N GLU A 53 -1.83 5.35 24.65
CA GLU A 53 -2.57 6.17 25.61
C GLU A 53 -2.66 7.61 25.12
N ALA A 54 -1.56 8.17 24.61
CA ALA A 54 -1.53 9.51 24.01
C ALA A 54 -2.42 9.67 22.75
N PHE A 55 -2.83 8.56 22.14
CA PHE A 55 -3.77 8.55 21.00
C PHE A 55 -5.16 8.01 21.37
N GLU A 56 -5.44 7.82 22.66
CA GLU A 56 -6.71 7.29 23.17
C GLU A 56 -7.04 5.91 22.58
N ARG A 57 -6.03 5.04 22.44
CA ARG A 57 -6.16 3.67 21.93
C ARG A 57 -5.73 2.63 22.95
N GLY A 58 -6.30 1.43 22.85
CA GLY A 58 -5.97 0.30 23.71
C GLY A 58 -4.80 -0.57 23.22
N GLU A 59 -4.52 -1.63 23.98
CA GLU A 59 -3.38 -2.55 23.82
C GLU A 59 -3.25 -3.16 22.41
N TRP A 60 -4.37 -3.39 21.72
CA TRP A 60 -4.35 -3.87 20.33
C TRP A 60 -3.55 -2.95 19.41
N MET A 61 -3.67 -1.63 19.59
CA MET A 61 -2.93 -0.65 18.82
C MET A 61 -1.44 -0.66 19.17
N ALA A 62 -1.08 -0.96 20.43
CA ALA A 62 0.31 -1.01 20.87
C ALA A 62 1.06 -2.16 20.17
N ASN A 63 0.40 -3.31 20.06
CA ASN A 63 0.89 -4.45 19.27
C ASN A 63 1.05 -4.08 17.79
N ARG A 64 0.09 -3.35 17.21
CA ARG A 64 0.16 -2.90 15.81
C ARG A 64 1.32 -1.93 15.57
N ILE A 65 1.49 -0.92 16.42
CA ILE A 65 2.58 0.07 16.31
C ILE A 65 3.95 -0.61 16.40
N ARG A 66 4.12 -1.57 17.33
CA ARG A 66 5.36 -2.36 17.43
C ARG A 66 5.64 -3.14 16.15
N LYS A 67 4.63 -3.82 15.58
CA LYS A 67 4.76 -4.55 14.31
C LYS A 67 5.10 -3.62 13.15
N TRP A 68 4.41 -2.49 13.02
CA TRP A 68 4.67 -1.51 11.97
C TRP A 68 6.07 -0.92 12.07
N SER A 69 6.54 -0.65 13.29
CA SER A 69 7.88 -0.13 13.54
C SER A 69 8.97 -1.14 13.18
N ARG A 70 8.81 -2.42 13.55
CA ARG A 70 9.75 -3.47 13.12
C ARG A 70 9.76 -3.65 11.61
N ASN A 71 8.58 -3.70 10.99
CA ASN A 71 8.48 -3.83 9.54
C ASN A 71 9.13 -2.64 8.83
N PHE A 72 8.98 -1.43 9.34
CA PHE A 72 9.62 -0.24 8.78
C PHE A 72 11.15 -0.24 8.92
N ILE A 73 11.66 -0.73 10.05
CA ILE A 73 13.10 -0.86 10.29
C ILE A 73 13.68 -1.92 9.34
N ALA A 74 12.97 -3.04 9.16
CA ALA A 74 13.37 -4.11 8.26
C ALA A 74 13.29 -3.70 6.79
N ASP A 75 12.22 -3.00 6.40
CA ASP A 75 12.01 -2.51 5.05
C ASP A 75 11.24 -1.17 5.09
N ARG A 76 11.94 -0.11 4.67
CA ARG A 76 11.40 1.26 4.64
C ARG A 76 10.26 1.43 3.64
N THR A 77 10.12 0.52 2.67
CA THR A 77 9.07 0.50 1.66
C THR A 77 7.85 -0.33 2.08
N CYS A 78 8.00 -1.25 3.04
CA CYS A 78 6.95 -2.18 3.49
C CYS A 78 5.92 -1.54 4.45
N LEU A 79 5.94 -0.23 4.64
CA LEU A 79 4.97 0.48 5.46
C LEU A 79 3.63 0.67 4.73
N LEU A 80 2.90 -0.44 4.65
CA LEU A 80 1.45 -0.49 4.62
C LEU A 80 0.83 0.47 3.62
N THR A 81 1.01 0.17 2.33
CA THR A 81 -0.07 0.31 1.37
C THR A 81 -1.36 -0.14 2.05
N ASN A 82 -2.31 0.76 2.20
CA ASN A 82 -3.58 0.51 2.84
C ASN A 82 -4.29 -0.67 2.14
N ARG A 83 -4.16 -1.90 2.62
CA ARG A 83 -4.79 -3.06 1.96
C ARG A 83 -6.32 -3.03 2.01
N TYR A 84 -6.92 -2.10 2.75
CA TYR A 84 -8.37 -1.90 2.76
C TYR A 84 -8.81 -1.42 1.37
N GLY A 85 -9.55 -2.27 0.65
CA GLY A 85 -9.89 -2.08 -0.77
C GLY A 85 -8.85 -2.60 -1.78
N MET A 86 -7.69 -3.06 -1.31
CA MET A 86 -6.53 -3.44 -2.14
C MET A 86 -6.30 -4.95 -2.25
N PHE A 87 -7.11 -5.77 -1.56
CA PHE A 87 -7.06 -7.25 -1.64
C PHE A 87 -7.16 -7.77 -3.08
N ASN A 88 -7.76 -7.00 -3.98
CA ASN A 88 -7.95 -7.34 -5.39
C ASN A 88 -6.83 -6.82 -6.32
N ILE A 89 -5.87 -6.05 -5.78
CA ILE A 89 -4.75 -5.44 -6.53
C ILE A 89 -3.45 -6.20 -6.26
N SER A 90 -3.36 -6.95 -5.15
CA SER A 90 -2.13 -7.65 -4.74
C SER A 90 -1.61 -8.65 -5.77
N ARG A 91 -2.46 -9.19 -6.63
CA ARG A 91 -2.07 -10.17 -7.65
C ARG A 91 -1.41 -9.52 -8.88
N ILE A 92 -1.82 -8.32 -9.24
CA ILE A 92 -1.18 -7.58 -10.35
C ILE A 92 0.16 -6.97 -9.97
N ALA A 93 0.35 -6.71 -8.67
CA ALA A 93 1.63 -6.23 -8.16
C ALA A 93 2.70 -7.33 -8.10
N ASP A 94 2.34 -8.58 -8.43
CA ASP A 94 3.29 -9.66 -8.62
C ASP A 94 4.01 -9.45 -9.96
N GLY A 95 5.32 -9.21 -9.91
CA GLY A 95 6.12 -8.76 -11.06
C GLY A 95 6.07 -9.72 -12.24
N ASP A 96 6.06 -11.02 -11.97
CA ASP A 96 6.03 -12.06 -13.00
C ASP A 96 4.69 -12.04 -13.76
N PHE A 97 3.58 -11.94 -13.03
CA PHE A 97 2.24 -11.86 -13.63
C PHE A 97 2.03 -10.52 -14.35
N GLN A 98 2.56 -9.43 -13.79
CA GLN A 98 2.51 -8.12 -14.41
C GLN A 98 3.17 -8.13 -15.79
N GLN A 99 4.35 -8.74 -15.89
CA GLN A 99 5.11 -8.81 -17.13
C GLN A 99 4.46 -9.71 -18.17
N GLU A 100 3.93 -10.86 -17.75
CA GLU A 100 3.15 -11.75 -18.63
C GLU A 100 1.92 -11.03 -19.21
N LEU A 101 1.16 -10.35 -18.34
CA LEU A 101 -0.04 -9.64 -18.75
C LEU A 101 0.29 -8.50 -19.72
N LEU A 102 1.37 -7.76 -19.49
CA LEU A 102 1.85 -6.72 -20.41
C LEU A 102 2.25 -7.30 -21.78
N LEU A 103 2.93 -8.44 -21.79
CA LEU A 103 3.37 -9.11 -23.02
C LEU A 103 2.17 -9.64 -23.82
N HIS A 104 1.17 -10.20 -23.14
CA HIS A 104 -0.10 -10.59 -23.76
C HIS A 104 -0.83 -9.36 -24.35
N LEU A 105 -0.93 -8.28 -23.58
CA LEU A 105 -1.60 -7.05 -24.03
C LEU A 105 -0.87 -6.36 -25.19
N GLN A 106 0.46 -6.45 -25.28
CA GLN A 106 1.22 -5.99 -26.43
C GLN A 106 0.91 -6.80 -27.70
N GLY A 107 0.64 -8.11 -27.56
CA GLY A 107 0.25 -8.98 -28.67
C GLY A 107 -1.19 -8.81 -29.15
N VAL A 108 -2.10 -8.38 -28.26
CA VAL A 108 -3.53 -8.17 -28.58
C VAL A 108 -3.77 -6.92 -29.45
N GLY A 109 -2.85 -5.94 -29.44
CA GLY A 109 -2.83 -4.82 -30.39
C GLY A 109 -2.50 -3.44 -29.79
N MET A 110 -2.67 -2.38 -30.58
CA MET A 110 -2.25 -1.01 -30.23
C MET A 110 -3.02 -0.40 -29.03
N TYR A 111 -4.23 -0.89 -28.72
CA TYR A 111 -5.10 -0.36 -27.68
C TYR A 111 -5.47 -1.42 -26.63
N VAL A 112 -5.25 -1.09 -25.36
CA VAL A 112 -5.63 -1.95 -24.24
C VAL A 112 -7.04 -1.60 -23.79
N ARG A 113 -7.99 -2.54 -23.97
CA ARG A 113 -9.36 -2.42 -23.48
C ARG A 113 -9.53 -3.22 -22.19
N ALA A 114 -10.24 -2.66 -21.21
CA ALA A 114 -10.56 -3.33 -19.95
C ALA A 114 -11.31 -4.66 -20.18
N GLN A 115 -12.19 -4.70 -21.19
CA GLN A 115 -12.89 -5.94 -21.58
C GLN A 115 -11.93 -7.03 -22.05
N GLY A 116 -10.85 -6.70 -22.77
CA GLY A 116 -9.87 -7.69 -23.23
C GLY A 116 -9.12 -8.36 -22.06
N ILE A 117 -8.89 -7.62 -20.97
CA ILE A 117 -8.30 -8.18 -19.74
C ILE A 117 -9.29 -9.13 -19.06
N VAL A 118 -10.57 -8.76 -19.00
CA VAL A 118 -11.62 -9.63 -18.43
C VAL A 118 -11.75 -10.93 -19.25
N GLU A 119 -11.72 -10.85 -20.57
CA GLU A 119 -11.79 -12.00 -21.48
C GLU A 119 -10.57 -12.92 -21.33
N TYR A 120 -9.36 -12.36 -21.25
CA TYR A 120 -8.14 -13.12 -21.01
C TYR A 120 -8.19 -13.90 -19.68
N ILE A 121 -8.64 -13.24 -18.61
CA ILE A 121 -8.78 -13.84 -17.28
C ILE A 121 -10.00 -14.76 -17.19
N LYS A 122 -10.93 -14.72 -18.14
CA LYS A 122 -12.04 -15.69 -18.19
C LYS A 122 -11.55 -17.09 -18.57
N ASN A 123 -10.37 -17.21 -19.18
CA ASN A 123 -9.77 -18.51 -19.48
C ASN A 123 -9.40 -19.26 -18.18
N LYS A 124 -9.91 -20.49 -18.03
CA LYS A 124 -9.74 -21.30 -16.82
C LYS A 124 -8.28 -21.64 -16.52
N GLU A 125 -7.45 -21.79 -17.56
CA GLU A 125 -6.01 -22.05 -17.41
C GLU A 125 -5.29 -20.86 -16.77
N VAL A 126 -5.65 -19.66 -17.22
CA VAL A 126 -5.14 -18.39 -16.70
C VAL A 126 -5.63 -18.19 -15.26
N GLN A 127 -6.90 -18.51 -14.96
CA GLN A 127 -7.44 -18.46 -13.60
C GLN A 127 -6.75 -19.42 -12.64
N ALA A 128 -6.49 -20.66 -13.06
CA ALA A 128 -5.83 -21.66 -12.25
C ALA A 128 -4.38 -21.25 -11.90
N ARG A 129 -3.65 -20.75 -12.91
CA ARG A 129 -2.29 -20.24 -12.74
C ARG A 129 -2.21 -19.00 -11.85
N ILE A 130 -3.19 -18.11 -11.97
CA ILE A 130 -3.32 -16.91 -11.12
C ILE A 130 -4.08 -17.22 -9.83
N GLY A 131 -4.44 -18.47 -9.53
CA GLY A 131 -5.17 -18.86 -8.31
C GLY A 131 -6.43 -18.03 -8.00
N LEU A 132 -7.18 -17.59 -9.03
CA LEU A 132 -8.43 -16.86 -8.90
C LEU A 132 -9.61 -17.80 -9.10
N ALA A 133 -10.51 -17.90 -8.12
CA ALA A 133 -11.70 -18.76 -8.21
C ALA A 133 -12.84 -18.14 -9.04
N ARG A 134 -12.78 -16.83 -9.34
CA ARG A 134 -13.80 -16.11 -10.10
C ARG A 134 -13.14 -15.15 -11.09
N PRO A 135 -13.75 -14.92 -12.27
CA PRO A 135 -13.28 -13.89 -13.18
C PRO A 135 -13.38 -12.51 -12.52
N ILE A 136 -12.47 -11.62 -12.89
CA ILE A 136 -12.46 -10.26 -12.37
C ILE A 136 -13.58 -9.43 -13.02
N SER A 137 -14.05 -8.40 -12.31
CA SER A 137 -15.04 -7.46 -12.85
C SER A 137 -14.41 -6.42 -13.78
N LEU A 138 -15.22 -5.75 -14.60
CA LEU A 138 -14.77 -4.67 -15.50
C LEU A 138 -14.09 -3.52 -14.72
N ALA A 139 -14.63 -3.16 -13.55
CA ALA A 139 -14.05 -2.14 -12.69
C ALA A 139 -12.65 -2.54 -12.17
N MET A 140 -12.44 -3.83 -11.88
CA MET A 140 -11.13 -4.34 -11.51
C MET A 140 -10.15 -4.27 -12.70
N ALA A 141 -10.58 -4.66 -13.89
CA ALA A 141 -9.76 -4.54 -15.10
C ALA A 141 -9.36 -3.08 -15.40
N GLN A 142 -10.24 -2.11 -15.15
CA GLN A 142 -9.92 -0.68 -15.26
C GLN A 142 -8.89 -0.24 -14.22
N GLN A 143 -9.00 -0.73 -12.98
CA GLN A 143 -8.01 -0.44 -11.93
C GLN A 143 -6.66 -1.07 -12.26
N TRP A 144 -6.66 -2.27 -12.84
CA TRP A 144 -5.48 -2.98 -13.30
C TRP A 144 -4.73 -2.21 -14.39
N ILE A 145 -5.46 -1.65 -15.36
CA ILE A 145 -4.90 -0.76 -16.39
C ILE A 145 -4.21 0.47 -15.78
N LYS A 146 -4.79 1.06 -14.74
CA LYS A 146 -4.20 2.21 -14.03
C LYS A 146 -2.90 1.82 -13.33
N VAL A 147 -2.86 0.66 -12.69
CA VAL A 147 -1.66 0.14 -12.00
C VAL A 147 -0.55 -0.21 -12.99
N LEU A 148 -0.90 -0.78 -14.14
CA LEU A 148 0.04 -1.11 -15.21
C LEU A 148 0.61 0.13 -15.93
N GLY A 149 0.09 1.33 -15.66
CA GLY A 149 0.55 2.56 -16.31
C GLY A 149 0.33 2.58 -17.82
N CYS A 150 -0.63 1.80 -18.33
CA CYS A 150 -0.90 1.69 -19.77
C CYS A 150 -1.38 3.04 -20.32
N ARG A 151 -0.53 3.71 -21.11
CA ARG A 151 -0.81 5.03 -21.72
C ARG A 151 -1.80 4.98 -22.89
N ARG A 152 -2.05 3.79 -23.47
CA ARG A 152 -2.89 3.57 -24.67
C ARG A 152 -4.25 2.97 -24.32
N THR A 153 -5.01 3.68 -23.49
CA THR A 153 -6.38 3.29 -23.13
C THR A 153 -7.37 3.93 -24.10
N ARG A 154 -8.37 3.14 -24.52
CA ARG A 154 -9.53 3.66 -25.24
C ARG A 154 -10.71 3.55 -24.28
N THR A 155 -11.29 4.68 -23.90
CA THR A 155 -12.58 4.69 -23.18
C THR A 155 -13.64 4.07 -24.10
N PRO A 156 -14.48 3.16 -23.59
CA PRO A 156 -15.62 2.66 -24.34
C PRO A 156 -16.60 3.79 -24.68
#